data_AF-A0AA41R8C7-F1
#
_entry.id   AF-A0AA41R8C7-F1
#
_cell.length_a   1.000
_cell.length_b   1.000
_cell.length_c   1.000
_cell.angle_alpha   90.00
_cell.angle_beta   90.00
_cell.angle_gamma   90.00
#
_symmetry.space_group_name_H-M   'P 1'
#
loop_
_entity.id
_entity.type
_entity.pdbx_description
1 polymer ?
#
loop_
_entity_poly.entity_id
_entity_poly.type
_entity_poly.pdbx_seq_one_letter_code
_entity_poly.pdbx_strand_id
1 'polypeptide(L)'
;MKIAIASGKGGTGKTMVTASLTVSWGAPVVAVDLDVEEPNLHLFLKPELSGRQEAFMEVPLVDEQKCDYCRQCAEFCQFKAISVLPNVVMVFPEMCHGCGGCMALCPREAIATTTRTLGEIAWGRSADNAFIMGRLRVGEAMSPPLIRKVQACLSRTDLFDPAADVLMDAPPGVSCPAVNAVIDSDFILLVTEPTPFGVFDLRLAQEAFRPLHKPMGVVINRAGLGNGAVYDLCREVDLPILAEIPYDRDIAAVYADGRVVALSDPRWQDLFRTLARSIQAAVMNSREARHA
;
A
#
# COMPACT_ATOMS: atom_id res chain seq x y z
N MET A 1 -12.46 3.94 -8.99
CA MET A 1 -12.50 3.76 -7.51
C MET A 1 -11.17 3.22 -7.05
N LYS A 2 -10.72 3.50 -5.82
CA LYS A 2 -9.49 2.96 -5.24
C LYS A 2 -9.79 2.05 -4.06
N ILE A 3 -9.46 0.77 -4.16
CA ILE A 3 -9.70 -0.22 -3.10
C ILE A 3 -8.34 -0.64 -2.55
N ALA A 4 -8.15 -0.50 -1.24
CA ALA A 4 -6.95 -0.99 -0.58
C ALA A 4 -7.21 -2.34 0.07
N ILE A 5 -6.37 -3.32 -0.22
CA ILE A 5 -6.40 -4.66 0.38
C ILE A 5 -5.31 -4.68 1.46
N ALA A 6 -5.71 -4.74 2.73
CA ALA A 6 -4.83 -4.57 3.89
C ALA A 6 -5.02 -5.67 4.93
N SER A 7 -4.10 -5.77 5.90
CA SER A 7 -4.15 -6.76 6.98
C SER A 7 -3.26 -6.33 8.14
N GLY A 8 -3.63 -6.71 9.37
CA GLY A 8 -2.83 -6.37 10.56
C GLY A 8 -1.47 -7.06 10.65
N LYS A 9 -1.20 -8.06 9.81
CA LYS A 9 0.10 -8.75 9.71
C LYS A 9 0.38 -9.38 8.35
N GLY A 10 1.59 -9.91 8.17
CA GLY A 10 1.96 -10.74 7.02
C GLY A 10 1.27 -12.11 7.00
N GLY A 11 1.17 -12.72 5.81
CA GLY A 11 0.76 -14.12 5.66
C GLY A 11 -0.74 -14.42 5.78
N THR A 12 -1.62 -13.42 5.85
CA THR A 12 -3.10 -13.63 5.85
C THR A 12 -3.69 -13.88 4.46
N GLY A 13 -2.90 -13.70 3.39
CA GLY A 13 -3.33 -13.94 2.00
C GLY A 13 -3.78 -12.69 1.24
N LYS A 14 -3.41 -11.47 1.67
CA LYS A 14 -3.69 -10.20 0.96
C LYS A 14 -3.42 -10.29 -0.54
N THR A 15 -2.19 -10.58 -0.93
CA THR A 15 -1.76 -10.65 -2.33
C THR A 15 -2.55 -11.67 -3.14
N MET A 16 -2.89 -12.82 -2.55
CA MET A 16 -3.73 -13.83 -3.18
C MET A 16 -5.15 -13.30 -3.43
N VAL A 17 -5.73 -12.60 -2.45
CA VAL A 17 -7.03 -11.93 -2.59
C VAL A 17 -6.95 -10.82 -3.64
N THR A 18 -5.90 -9.99 -3.61
CA THR A 18 -5.68 -8.91 -4.57
C THR A 18 -5.59 -9.45 -6.00
N ALA A 19 -4.73 -10.43 -6.25
CA ALA A 19 -4.58 -11.04 -7.58
C ALA A 19 -5.89 -11.69 -8.08
N SER A 20 -6.61 -12.36 -7.19
CA SER A 20 -7.89 -13.03 -7.51
C SER A 20 -9.01 -12.03 -7.79
N LEU A 21 -9.02 -10.89 -7.07
CA LEU A 21 -9.92 -9.77 -7.36
C LEU A 21 -9.58 -9.11 -8.70
N THR A 22 -8.30 -8.87 -9.00
CA THR A 22 -7.87 -8.27 -10.27
C THR A 22 -8.46 -9.01 -11.48
N VAL A 23 -8.38 -10.34 -11.51
CA VAL A 23 -8.90 -11.13 -12.64
C VAL A 23 -10.42 -11.32 -12.62
N SER A 24 -11.08 -11.02 -11.49
CA SER A 24 -12.52 -11.23 -11.28
C SER A 24 -13.32 -9.93 -11.18
N TRP A 25 -12.66 -8.78 -11.35
CA TRP A 25 -13.25 -7.46 -11.07
C TRP A 25 -14.42 -7.11 -12.00
N GLY A 26 -14.38 -7.59 -13.24
CA GLY A 26 -15.45 -7.39 -14.23
C GLY A 26 -15.48 -5.98 -14.85
N ALA A 27 -14.50 -5.14 -14.57
CA ALA A 27 -14.31 -3.81 -15.14
C ALA A 27 -12.80 -3.52 -15.34
N PRO A 28 -12.41 -2.54 -16.17
CA PRO A 28 -11.03 -2.13 -16.31
C PRO A 28 -10.41 -1.81 -14.94
N VAL A 29 -9.25 -2.41 -14.67
CA VAL A 29 -8.59 -2.30 -13.36
C VAL A 29 -7.08 -2.15 -13.49
N VAL A 30 -6.52 -1.36 -12.59
CA VAL A 30 -5.09 -1.22 -12.34
C VAL A 30 -4.75 -1.97 -11.05
N ALA A 31 -3.95 -3.03 -11.16
CA ALA A 31 -3.38 -3.72 -10.03
C ALA A 31 -2.10 -3.02 -9.58
N VAL A 32 -2.04 -2.66 -8.30
CA VAL A 32 -0.95 -1.87 -7.72
C VAL A 32 -0.32 -2.66 -6.58
N ASP A 33 0.97 -2.95 -6.67
CA ASP A 33 1.74 -3.51 -5.57
C ASP A 33 2.40 -2.36 -4.77
N LEU A 34 1.86 -2.09 -3.57
CA LEU A 34 2.37 -1.08 -2.66
C LEU A 34 3.23 -1.68 -1.53
N ASP A 35 3.41 -3.00 -1.50
CA ASP A 35 4.41 -3.64 -0.64
C ASP A 35 5.81 -3.48 -1.25
N VAL A 36 6.30 -2.24 -1.26
CA VAL A 36 7.52 -1.88 -1.98
C VAL A 36 8.81 -2.46 -1.37
N GLU A 37 8.74 -3.00 -0.15
CA GLU A 37 9.85 -3.72 0.50
C GLU A 37 9.95 -5.15 -0.07
N GLU A 38 8.82 -5.85 -0.16
CA GLU A 38 8.76 -7.25 -0.60
C GLU A 38 7.66 -7.46 -1.65
N PRO A 39 7.71 -6.77 -2.82
CA PRO A 39 6.62 -6.80 -3.79
C PRO A 39 6.49 -8.19 -4.38
N ASN A 40 5.30 -8.78 -4.32
CA ASN A 40 5.06 -10.17 -4.69
C ASN A 40 3.79 -10.36 -5.54
N LEU A 41 3.01 -9.31 -5.82
CA LEU A 41 1.81 -9.40 -6.65
C LEU A 41 2.13 -9.80 -8.10
N HIS A 42 3.29 -9.34 -8.60
CA HIS A 42 3.80 -9.67 -9.92
C HIS A 42 4.07 -11.18 -10.10
N LEU A 43 4.31 -11.93 -9.03
CA LEU A 43 4.51 -13.39 -9.09
C LEU A 43 3.23 -14.13 -9.48
N PHE A 44 2.07 -13.57 -9.12
CA PHE A 44 0.75 -14.12 -9.46
C PHE A 44 0.27 -13.64 -10.82
N LEU A 45 0.31 -12.32 -11.03
CA LEU A 45 -0.24 -11.70 -12.24
C LEU A 45 0.69 -11.85 -13.44
N LYS A 46 2.00 -12.08 -13.23
CA LYS A 46 3.00 -12.28 -14.29
C LYS A 46 2.90 -11.22 -15.40
N PRO A 47 2.94 -9.92 -15.05
CA PRO A 47 2.76 -8.86 -16.01
C PRO A 47 3.92 -8.79 -17.02
N GLU A 48 3.61 -8.51 -18.27
CA GLU A 48 4.59 -8.08 -19.27
C GLU A 48 4.91 -6.61 -19.00
N LEU A 49 6.13 -6.36 -18.53
CA LEU A 49 6.59 -5.02 -18.15
C LEU A 49 6.93 -4.21 -19.39
N SER A 50 6.29 -3.06 -19.56
CA SER A 50 6.50 -2.15 -20.69
C SER A 50 7.37 -0.95 -20.34
N GLY A 51 7.62 -0.70 -19.04
CA GLY A 51 8.48 0.40 -18.62
C GLY A 51 8.90 0.33 -17.16
N ARG A 52 9.98 1.05 -16.87
CA ARG A 52 10.58 1.20 -15.53
C ARG A 52 11.16 2.60 -15.41
N GLN A 53 11.18 3.13 -14.18
CA GLN A 53 11.87 4.36 -13.85
C GLN A 53 12.46 4.29 -12.45
N GLU A 54 13.61 4.93 -12.26
CA GLU A 54 14.13 5.17 -10.91
C GLU A 54 13.28 6.22 -10.19
N ALA A 55 13.07 6.01 -8.89
CA ALA A 55 12.38 6.94 -8.02
C ALA A 55 13.37 7.60 -7.07
N PHE A 56 13.32 8.93 -7.00
CA PHE A 56 14.24 9.73 -6.20
C PHE A 56 13.50 10.61 -5.19
N MET A 57 14.10 10.84 -4.03
CA MET A 57 13.68 11.86 -3.07
C MET A 57 14.65 13.04 -3.10
N GLU A 58 14.12 14.26 -3.03
CA GLU A 58 14.95 15.45 -2.82
C GLU A 58 15.45 15.52 -1.37
N VAL A 59 16.74 15.75 -1.21
CA VAL A 59 17.44 15.84 0.07
C VAL A 59 18.35 17.09 0.07
N PRO A 60 18.62 17.68 1.24
CA PRO A 60 19.40 18.91 1.31
C PRO A 60 20.88 18.68 0.96
N LEU A 61 21.45 19.61 0.22
CA LEU A 61 22.89 19.73 -0.05
C LEU A 61 23.37 21.08 0.48
N VAL A 62 24.25 21.07 1.47
CA VAL A 62 24.73 22.29 2.13
C VAL A 62 25.95 22.84 1.39
N ASP A 63 25.90 24.12 1.04
CA ASP A 63 27.04 24.91 0.55
C ASP A 63 27.79 25.48 1.75
N GLU A 64 28.92 24.84 2.10
CA GLU A 64 29.74 25.24 3.24
C GLU A 64 30.37 26.63 3.07
N GLN A 65 30.47 27.16 1.85
CA GLN A 65 31.02 28.51 1.63
C GLN A 65 30.02 29.60 2.03
N LYS A 66 28.72 29.29 2.01
CA LYS A 66 27.65 30.23 2.38
C LYS A 66 27.17 30.04 3.81
N CYS A 67 27.31 28.83 4.34
CA CYS A 67 26.83 28.47 5.66
C CYS A 67 27.61 29.20 6.75
N ASP A 68 26.91 29.86 7.67
CA ASP A 68 27.47 30.50 8.86
C ASP A 68 27.29 29.63 10.13
N TYR A 69 26.89 28.37 9.94
CA TYR A 69 26.66 27.39 11.02
C TYR A 69 25.63 27.83 12.08
N CYS A 70 24.66 28.67 11.71
CA CYS A 70 23.63 29.20 12.63
C CYS A 70 22.65 28.17 13.22
N ARG A 71 22.71 26.90 12.79
CA ARG A 71 21.97 25.74 13.35
C ARG A 71 20.45 25.69 13.12
N GLN A 72 19.82 26.73 12.57
CA GLN A 72 18.36 26.77 12.40
C GLN A 72 17.78 25.54 11.67
N CYS A 73 18.47 25.04 10.63
CA CYS A 73 18.06 23.84 9.90
C CYS A 73 18.08 22.56 10.77
N ALA A 74 19.06 22.41 11.66
CA ALA A 74 19.20 21.26 12.55
C ALA A 74 18.21 21.32 13.73
N GLU A 75 17.93 22.52 14.24
CA GLU A 75 16.95 22.74 15.31
C GLU A 75 15.52 22.45 14.84
N PHE A 76 15.18 22.90 13.62
CA PHE A 76 13.91 22.59 12.99
C PHE A 76 13.71 21.09 12.73
N CYS A 77 14.77 20.40 12.31
CA CYS A 77 14.69 19.01 11.86
C CYS A 77 14.31 18.05 13.00
N GLN A 78 13.03 17.68 13.06
CA GLN A 78 12.52 16.69 14.02
C GLN A 78 13.15 15.31 13.84
N PHE A 79 13.53 14.98 12.60
CA PHE A 79 14.13 13.69 12.24
C PHE A 79 15.65 13.65 12.44
N LYS A 80 16.28 14.77 12.85
CA LYS A 80 17.74 14.86 13.06
C LYS A 80 18.57 14.45 11.83
N ALA A 81 18.02 14.67 10.64
CA ALA A 81 18.70 14.45 9.37
C ALA A 81 19.81 15.47 9.08
N ILE A 82 19.95 16.52 9.89
CA ILE A 82 21.01 17.53 9.79
C ILE A 82 21.61 17.74 11.17
N SER A 83 22.94 17.70 11.26
CA SER A 83 23.71 18.03 12.46
C SER A 83 24.74 19.10 12.15
N VAL A 84 24.80 20.14 12.98
CA VAL A 84 25.78 21.23 12.85
C VAL A 84 26.80 21.13 13.97
N LEU A 85 28.06 20.93 13.60
CA LEU A 85 29.25 21.00 14.46
C LEU A 85 29.97 22.35 14.20
N PRO A 86 30.96 22.75 15.02
CA PRO A 86 31.52 24.11 14.96
C PRO A 86 31.93 24.60 13.56
N ASN A 87 32.46 23.72 12.71
CA ASN A 87 32.94 24.06 11.37
C ASN A 87 32.46 23.08 10.28
N VAL A 88 31.43 22.28 10.54
CA VAL A 88 30.92 21.32 9.55
C VAL A 88 29.44 21.06 9.74
N VAL A 89 28.72 20.92 8.62
CA VAL A 89 27.33 20.48 8.61
C VAL A 89 27.25 19.07 8.04
N MET A 90 26.77 18.13 8.83
CA MET A 90 26.54 16.76 8.41
C MET A 90 25.06 16.59 8.04
N VAL A 91 24.80 16.12 6.83
CA VAL A 91 23.48 15.67 6.39
C VAL A 91 23.46 14.16 6.41
N PHE A 92 22.37 13.58 6.92
CA PHE A 92 22.07 12.15 6.89
C PHE A 92 20.87 11.95 5.95
N PRO A 93 21.11 11.78 4.63
CA PRO A 93 20.04 11.68 3.64
C PRO A 93 19.02 10.59 3.97
N GLU A 94 19.46 9.50 4.58
CA GLU A 94 18.66 8.33 4.98
C GLU A 94 17.55 8.69 5.97
N MET A 95 17.81 9.64 6.85
CA MET A 95 16.86 10.14 7.85
C MET A 95 16.02 11.32 7.34
N CYS A 96 16.29 11.81 6.13
CA CYS A 96 15.61 12.96 5.56
C CYS A 96 14.26 12.56 4.96
N HIS A 97 13.19 13.25 5.36
CA HIS A 97 11.83 13.05 4.83
C HIS A 97 11.49 13.94 3.63
N GLY A 98 12.45 14.71 3.10
CA GLY A 98 12.24 15.58 1.93
C GLY A 98 11.22 16.70 2.13
N CYS A 99 10.97 17.15 3.37
CA CYS A 99 9.95 18.17 3.67
C CYS A 99 10.32 19.60 3.24
N GLY A 100 11.59 19.83 2.86
CA GLY A 100 12.09 21.12 2.41
C GLY A 100 12.21 22.24 3.45
N GLY A 101 11.77 22.03 4.69
CA GLY A 101 11.77 23.09 5.72
C GLY A 101 13.16 23.64 6.06
N CYS A 102 14.21 22.84 5.97
CA CYS A 102 15.59 23.32 6.17
C CYS A 102 16.00 24.38 5.13
N MET A 103 15.56 24.24 3.88
CA MET A 103 15.83 25.21 2.81
C MET A 103 15.04 26.49 3.05
N ALA A 104 13.76 26.36 3.38
CA ALA A 104 12.88 27.51 3.65
C ALA A 104 13.35 28.36 4.83
N LEU A 105 14.01 27.76 5.81
CA LEU A 105 14.48 28.45 7.03
C LEU A 105 15.92 28.97 6.93
N CYS A 106 16.71 28.59 5.93
CA CYS A 106 18.12 28.97 5.89
C CYS A 106 18.29 30.46 5.53
N PRO A 107 18.75 31.33 6.45
CA PRO A 107 18.83 32.77 6.20
C PRO A 107 19.95 33.14 5.21
N ARG A 108 20.91 32.21 4.99
CA ARG A 108 22.04 32.38 4.08
C ARG A 108 21.80 31.76 2.70
N GLU A 109 20.63 31.15 2.48
CA GLU A 109 20.32 30.37 1.27
C GLU A 109 21.43 29.34 0.96
N ALA A 110 22.01 28.77 2.01
CA ALA A 110 23.16 27.87 1.94
C ALA A 110 22.76 26.41 1.73
N ILE A 111 21.47 26.11 1.57
CA ILE A 111 20.97 24.74 1.40
C ILE A 111 20.27 24.64 0.05
N ALA A 112 20.89 23.90 -0.87
CA ALA A 112 20.33 23.51 -2.15
C ALA A 112 19.67 22.12 -2.07
N THR A 113 19.09 21.65 -3.17
CA THR A 113 18.60 20.27 -3.32
C THR A 113 19.60 19.40 -4.06
N THR A 114 19.69 18.14 -3.64
CA THR A 114 20.20 17.03 -4.44
C THR A 114 19.20 15.87 -4.32
N THR A 115 19.49 14.74 -4.95
CA THR A 115 18.59 13.58 -4.95
C THR A 115 19.21 12.36 -4.29
N ARG A 116 18.35 11.57 -3.65
CA ARG A 116 18.63 10.24 -3.13
C ARG A 116 17.73 9.23 -3.82
N THR A 117 18.31 8.18 -4.39
CA THR A 117 17.54 7.08 -4.97
C THR A 117 16.77 6.33 -3.88
N LEU A 118 15.47 6.11 -4.09
CA LEU A 118 14.61 5.31 -3.22
C LEU A 118 14.49 3.87 -3.73
N GLY A 119 14.45 3.70 -5.04
CA GLY A 119 14.19 2.41 -5.69
C GLY A 119 13.70 2.60 -7.11
N GLU A 120 12.87 1.66 -7.56
CA GLU A 120 12.33 1.59 -8.91
C GLU A 120 10.81 1.51 -8.90
N ILE A 121 10.17 2.11 -9.90
CA ILE A 121 8.76 1.93 -10.21
C ILE A 121 8.69 1.24 -11.58
N ALA A 122 7.97 0.13 -11.65
CA ALA A 122 7.81 -0.65 -12.87
C ALA A 122 6.33 -0.78 -13.21
N TRP A 123 5.99 -0.72 -14.50
CA TRP A 123 4.62 -0.85 -14.98
C TRP A 123 4.54 -1.75 -16.22
N GLY A 124 3.34 -2.27 -16.45
CA GLY A 124 3.09 -3.23 -17.51
C GLY A 124 1.62 -3.63 -17.56
N ARG A 125 1.36 -4.79 -18.16
CA ARG A 125 0.01 -5.35 -18.26
C ARG A 125 0.01 -6.84 -17.96
N SER A 126 -1.06 -7.32 -17.36
CA SER A 126 -1.36 -8.74 -17.20
C SER A 126 -2.71 -9.01 -17.83
N ALA A 127 -2.72 -9.69 -18.98
CA ALA A 127 -3.88 -9.77 -19.87
C ALA A 127 -4.48 -8.35 -20.10
N ASP A 128 -5.75 -8.16 -19.74
CA ASP A 128 -6.46 -6.89 -19.93
C ASP A 128 -6.25 -5.88 -18.78
N ASN A 129 -5.55 -6.27 -17.71
CA ASN A 129 -5.38 -5.45 -16.52
C ASN A 129 -4.06 -4.68 -16.57
N ALA A 130 -4.11 -3.39 -16.25
CA ALA A 130 -2.89 -2.61 -16.06
C ALA A 130 -2.22 -3.01 -14.75
N PHE A 131 -0.90 -2.90 -14.69
CA PHE A 131 -0.11 -3.27 -13.52
C PHE A 131 0.95 -2.21 -13.24
N ILE A 132 1.17 -1.93 -11.95
CA ILE A 132 2.28 -1.10 -11.48
C ILE A 132 2.76 -1.59 -10.11
N MET A 133 4.07 -1.51 -9.88
CA MET A 133 4.70 -1.86 -8.61
C MET A 133 5.81 -0.88 -8.26
N GLY A 134 6.05 -0.70 -6.96
CA GLY A 134 7.31 -0.13 -6.46
C GLY A 134 8.21 -1.22 -5.92
N ARG A 135 9.52 -1.01 -6.01
CA ARG A 135 10.54 -1.84 -5.36
C ARG A 135 11.63 -0.95 -4.80
N LEU A 136 11.82 -0.99 -3.49
CA LEU A 136 12.89 -0.25 -2.83
C LEU A 136 14.27 -0.79 -3.22
N ARG A 137 15.26 0.10 -3.20
CA ARG A 137 16.65 -0.34 -3.25
C ARG A 137 17.05 -0.96 -1.91
N VAL A 138 18.01 -1.88 -1.94
CA VAL A 138 18.60 -2.45 -0.71
C VAL A 138 19.22 -1.34 0.13
N GLY A 139 18.92 -1.35 1.44
CA GLY A 139 19.44 -0.36 2.40
C GLY A 139 18.64 0.94 2.48
N GLU A 140 17.56 1.10 1.71
CA GLU A 140 16.64 2.23 1.92
C GLU A 140 15.77 1.99 3.15
N ALA A 141 15.74 2.97 4.06
CA ALA A 141 15.08 2.84 5.36
C ALA A 141 13.60 3.24 5.35
N MET A 142 13.15 3.98 4.33
CA MET A 142 11.79 4.52 4.29
C MET A 142 11.02 4.11 3.03
N SER A 143 10.01 3.26 3.23
CA SER A 143 9.04 2.83 2.22
C SER A 143 7.98 3.88 1.85
N PRO A 144 7.41 4.68 2.78
CA PRO A 144 6.30 5.61 2.46
C PRO A 144 6.56 6.59 1.31
N PRO A 145 7.76 7.18 1.15
CA PRO A 145 8.05 8.04 0.00
C PRO A 145 7.94 7.34 -1.35
N LEU A 146 8.35 6.07 -1.46
CA LEU A 146 8.21 5.31 -2.68
C LEU A 146 6.75 4.93 -2.94
N ILE A 147 6.01 4.52 -1.88
CA ILE A 147 4.56 4.23 -1.96
C ILE A 147 3.81 5.43 -2.56
N ARG A 148 4.05 6.65 -2.06
CA ARG A 148 3.43 7.87 -2.59
C ARG A 148 3.78 8.12 -4.05
N LYS A 149 5.02 7.83 -4.47
CA LYS A 149 5.43 8.00 -5.87
C LYS A 149 4.76 6.98 -6.79
N VAL A 150 4.61 5.72 -6.36
CA VAL A 150 3.84 4.71 -7.09
C VAL A 150 2.38 5.16 -7.23
N GLN A 151 1.76 5.62 -6.13
CA GLN A 151 0.39 6.13 -6.16
C GLN A 151 0.23 7.38 -7.04
N ALA A 152 1.21 8.29 -7.04
CA ALA A 152 1.22 9.47 -7.92
C ALA A 152 1.29 9.08 -9.40
N CYS A 153 1.96 7.98 -9.76
CA CYS A 153 1.97 7.49 -11.13
C CYS A 153 0.59 7.07 -11.63
N LEU A 154 -0.38 6.76 -10.76
CA LEU A 154 -1.75 6.40 -11.17
C LEU A 154 -2.49 7.54 -11.87
N SER A 155 -2.04 8.80 -11.75
CA SER A 155 -2.61 9.92 -12.49
C SER A 155 -2.04 10.11 -13.90
N ARG A 156 -1.08 9.27 -14.33
CA ARG A 156 -0.47 9.32 -15.66
C ARG A 156 -1.43 8.73 -16.70
N THR A 157 -2.15 9.60 -17.40
CA THR A 157 -3.16 9.22 -18.41
C THR A 157 -2.56 8.57 -19.66
N ASP A 158 -1.26 8.72 -19.88
CA ASP A 158 -0.51 8.01 -20.92
C ASP A 158 -0.20 6.54 -20.55
N LEU A 159 -0.32 6.18 -19.27
CA LEU A 159 -0.05 4.84 -18.77
C LEU A 159 -1.32 4.11 -18.30
N PHE A 160 -2.26 4.85 -17.70
CA PHE A 160 -3.43 4.28 -17.05
C PHE A 160 -4.71 4.99 -17.49
N ASP A 161 -5.76 4.21 -17.74
CA ASP A 161 -7.10 4.72 -18.01
C ASP A 161 -7.66 5.39 -16.75
N PRO A 162 -8.01 6.70 -16.79
CA PRO A 162 -8.61 7.40 -15.65
C PRO A 162 -9.95 6.82 -15.18
N ALA A 163 -10.65 6.08 -16.05
CA ALA A 163 -11.89 5.41 -15.72
C ALA A 163 -11.69 4.04 -15.05
N ALA A 164 -10.47 3.49 -15.07
CA ALA A 164 -10.18 2.21 -14.44
C ALA A 164 -10.25 2.30 -12.92
N ASP A 165 -10.76 1.24 -12.30
CA ASP A 165 -10.63 1.06 -10.86
C ASP A 165 -9.20 0.67 -10.49
N VAL A 166 -8.83 0.86 -9.23
CA VAL A 166 -7.48 0.61 -8.71
C VAL A 166 -7.60 -0.35 -7.53
N LEU A 167 -6.89 -1.48 -7.61
CA LEU A 167 -6.74 -2.43 -6.51
C LEU A 167 -5.32 -2.35 -5.98
N MET A 168 -5.17 -1.95 -4.72
CA MET A 168 -3.89 -1.69 -4.08
C MET A 168 -3.57 -2.76 -3.06
N ASP A 169 -2.57 -3.61 -3.34
CA ASP A 169 -2.02 -4.56 -2.37
C ASP A 169 -1.16 -3.79 -1.37
N ALA A 170 -1.65 -3.64 -0.14
CA ALA A 170 -0.94 -2.88 0.88
C ALA A 170 0.15 -3.74 1.55
N PRO A 171 1.22 -3.13 2.08
CA PRO A 171 2.19 -3.84 2.91
C PRO A 171 1.51 -4.40 4.18
N PRO A 172 2.09 -5.43 4.81
CA PRO A 172 1.55 -6.00 6.04
C PRO A 172 1.63 -5.02 7.22
N GLY A 173 0.68 -5.14 8.14
CA GLY A 173 0.70 -4.40 9.39
C GLY A 173 -0.12 -3.12 9.36
N VAL A 174 0.13 -2.27 10.35
CA VAL A 174 -0.59 -1.00 10.58
C VAL A 174 0.35 0.19 10.71
N SER A 175 1.62 0.02 10.36
CA SER A 175 2.65 1.05 10.43
C SER A 175 2.53 2.07 9.30
N CYS A 176 3.41 3.08 9.28
CA CYS A 176 3.39 4.15 8.28
C CYS A 176 3.26 3.67 6.82
N PRO A 177 3.97 2.62 6.34
CA PRO A 177 3.77 2.06 5.01
C PRO A 177 2.31 1.66 4.74
N ALA A 178 1.69 0.90 5.65
CA ALA A 178 0.30 0.45 5.52
C ALA A 178 -0.68 1.63 5.52
N VAL A 179 -0.50 2.60 6.42
CA VAL A 179 -1.34 3.80 6.46
C VAL A 179 -1.23 4.62 5.16
N ASN A 180 -0.02 4.80 4.61
CA ASN A 180 0.16 5.53 3.34
C ASN A 180 -0.45 4.77 2.16
N ALA A 181 -0.43 3.44 2.17
CA ALA A 181 -1.05 2.64 1.12
C ALA A 181 -2.59 2.79 1.09
N VAL A 182 -3.23 2.97 2.26
CA VAL A 182 -4.69 2.98 2.37
C VAL A 182 -5.32 4.38 2.42
N ILE A 183 -4.58 5.44 2.78
CA ILE A 183 -5.16 6.77 3.07
C ILE A 183 -6.00 7.37 1.93
N ASP A 184 -5.56 7.14 0.69
CA ASP A 184 -6.20 7.65 -0.53
C ASP A 184 -7.26 6.69 -1.10
N SER A 185 -7.60 5.60 -0.40
CA SER A 185 -8.60 4.64 -0.87
C SER A 185 -10.04 5.16 -0.68
N ASP A 186 -10.95 4.68 -1.52
CA ASP A 186 -12.39 4.80 -1.34
C ASP A 186 -12.94 3.73 -0.38
N PHE A 187 -12.27 2.58 -0.26
CA PHE A 187 -12.67 1.44 0.57
C PHE A 187 -11.44 0.66 1.04
N ILE A 188 -11.51 0.08 2.24
CA ILE A 188 -10.45 -0.78 2.80
C ILE A 188 -11.01 -2.19 3.02
N LEU A 189 -10.46 -3.16 2.29
CA LEU A 189 -10.74 -4.58 2.45
C LEU A 189 -9.70 -5.21 3.37
N LEU A 190 -10.11 -5.62 4.56
CA LEU A 190 -9.24 -6.27 5.54
C LEU A 190 -9.23 -7.78 5.32
N VAL A 191 -8.04 -8.36 5.15
CA VAL A 191 -7.86 -9.81 5.02
C VAL A 191 -7.31 -10.37 6.33
N THR A 192 -8.08 -11.24 6.97
CA THR A 192 -7.70 -11.92 8.22
C THR A 192 -7.88 -13.44 8.11
N GLU A 193 -7.57 -14.16 9.18
CA GLU A 193 -7.79 -15.60 9.33
C GLU A 193 -8.42 -15.90 10.70
N PRO A 194 -9.22 -16.98 10.85
CA PRO A 194 -9.98 -17.28 12.08
C PRO A 194 -9.10 -17.86 13.20
N THR A 195 -7.94 -17.27 13.46
CA THR A 195 -7.01 -17.68 14.52
C THR A 195 -6.98 -16.64 15.65
N PRO A 196 -6.52 -16.99 16.87
CA PRO A 196 -6.37 -16.01 17.95
C PRO A 196 -5.49 -14.81 17.56
N PHE A 197 -4.45 -15.03 16.75
CA PHE A 197 -3.63 -13.95 16.20
C PHE A 197 -4.44 -13.08 15.22
N GLY A 198 -5.19 -13.70 14.31
CA GLY A 198 -6.05 -12.97 13.37
C GLY A 198 -7.10 -12.07 14.04
N VAL A 199 -7.59 -12.43 15.23
CA VAL A 199 -8.45 -11.54 16.05
C VAL A 199 -7.68 -10.29 16.49
N PHE A 200 -6.49 -10.46 17.06
CA PHE A 200 -5.67 -9.34 17.53
C PHE A 200 -5.25 -8.43 16.37
N ASP A 201 -4.78 -9.03 15.27
CA ASP A 201 -4.33 -8.31 14.08
C ASP A 201 -5.48 -7.56 13.40
N LEU A 202 -6.67 -8.17 13.32
CA LEU A 202 -7.86 -7.51 12.78
C LEU A 202 -8.26 -6.31 13.65
N ARG A 203 -8.26 -6.47 14.98
CA ARG A 203 -8.59 -5.38 15.90
C ARG A 203 -7.61 -4.22 15.73
N LEU A 204 -6.31 -4.51 15.69
CA LEU A 204 -5.26 -3.51 15.47
C LEU A 204 -5.43 -2.77 14.13
N ALA A 205 -5.72 -3.50 13.04
CA ALA A 205 -5.96 -2.92 11.73
C ALA A 205 -7.22 -2.03 11.71
N GLN A 206 -8.31 -2.50 12.30
CA GLN A 206 -9.55 -1.73 12.40
C GLN A 206 -9.33 -0.45 13.20
N GLU A 207 -8.66 -0.50 14.34
CA GLU A 207 -8.38 0.67 15.18
C GLU A 207 -7.45 1.67 14.47
N ALA A 208 -6.43 1.19 13.76
CA ALA A 208 -5.49 2.04 13.04
C ALA A 208 -6.14 2.77 11.85
N PHE A 209 -7.05 2.12 11.12
CA PHE A 209 -7.68 2.70 9.93
C PHE A 209 -9.00 3.40 10.20
N ARG A 210 -9.64 3.17 11.37
CA ARG A 210 -10.88 3.85 11.77
C ARG A 210 -10.81 5.39 11.68
N PRO A 211 -9.73 6.08 12.09
CA PRO A 211 -9.62 7.54 11.97
C PRO A 211 -9.64 8.05 10.52
N LEU A 212 -9.46 7.19 9.53
CA LEU A 212 -9.53 7.56 8.10
C LEU A 212 -10.97 7.72 7.60
N HIS A 213 -11.97 7.30 8.39
CA HIS A 213 -13.40 7.40 8.07
C HIS A 213 -13.75 6.80 6.69
N LYS A 214 -13.06 5.72 6.31
CA LYS A 214 -13.32 4.97 5.08
C LYS A 214 -14.26 3.80 5.37
N PRO A 215 -15.18 3.44 4.46
CA PRO A 215 -15.91 2.19 4.57
C PRO A 215 -14.93 1.01 4.56
N MET A 216 -15.20 0.03 5.43
CA MET A 216 -14.36 -1.14 5.64
C MET A 216 -15.19 -2.42 5.51
N GLY A 217 -14.55 -3.51 5.08
CA GLY A 217 -15.13 -4.85 5.07
C GLY A 217 -14.04 -5.90 5.22
N VAL A 218 -14.45 -7.13 5.55
CA VAL A 218 -13.52 -8.20 5.92
C VAL A 218 -13.65 -9.40 4.97
N VAL A 219 -12.51 -9.96 4.57
CA VAL A 219 -12.39 -11.32 4.05
C VAL A 219 -11.78 -12.20 5.13
N ILE A 220 -12.48 -13.26 5.50
CA ILE A 220 -11.94 -14.30 6.39
C ILE A 220 -11.33 -15.37 5.50
N ASN A 221 -10.01 -15.34 5.38
CA ASN A 221 -9.25 -16.37 4.69
C ASN A 221 -8.98 -17.56 5.62
N ARG A 222 -8.83 -18.77 5.07
CA ARG A 222 -8.66 -20.01 5.83
C ARG A 222 -9.82 -20.26 6.81
N ALA A 223 -11.04 -19.93 6.40
CA ALA A 223 -12.26 -20.19 7.16
C ALA A 223 -12.33 -21.68 7.55
N GLY A 224 -12.72 -21.96 8.80
CA GLY A 224 -12.75 -23.31 9.38
C GLY A 224 -11.47 -23.77 10.09
N LEU A 225 -10.34 -23.02 10.03
CA LEU A 225 -9.10 -23.40 10.72
C LEU A 225 -9.15 -23.21 12.25
N GLY A 226 -9.94 -22.26 12.74
CA GLY A 226 -10.02 -21.95 14.17
C GLY A 226 -11.46 -21.76 14.66
N ASN A 227 -11.71 -20.75 15.48
CA ASN A 227 -12.99 -20.58 16.20
C ASN A 227 -13.80 -19.35 15.73
N GLY A 228 -14.96 -19.14 16.35
CA GLY A 228 -15.87 -18.04 16.04
C GLY A 228 -15.41 -16.64 16.45
N ALA A 229 -14.27 -16.49 17.15
CA ALA A 229 -13.90 -15.21 17.79
C ALA A 229 -13.68 -14.06 16.80
N VAL A 230 -13.17 -14.34 15.59
CA VAL A 230 -13.05 -13.31 14.53
C VAL A 230 -14.42 -12.83 14.07
N TYR A 231 -15.40 -13.73 13.98
CA TYR A 231 -16.77 -13.40 13.60
C TYR A 231 -17.46 -12.58 14.69
N ASP A 232 -17.19 -12.92 15.96
CA ASP A 232 -17.66 -12.14 17.12
C ASP A 232 -17.08 -10.73 17.10
N LEU A 233 -15.78 -10.59 16.85
CA LEU A 233 -15.11 -9.30 16.68
C LEU A 233 -15.73 -8.48 15.54
N CYS A 234 -15.93 -9.08 14.37
CA CYS A 234 -16.55 -8.39 13.23
C CYS A 234 -17.93 -7.82 13.61
N ARG A 235 -18.74 -8.56 14.38
CA ARG A 235 -20.03 -8.08 14.88
C ARG A 235 -19.89 -6.99 15.94
N GLU A 236 -18.92 -7.11 16.84
CA GLU A 236 -18.65 -6.13 17.91
C GLU A 236 -18.30 -4.74 17.34
N VAL A 237 -17.49 -4.71 16.28
CA VAL A 237 -16.98 -3.46 15.68
C VAL A 237 -17.70 -3.03 14.40
N ASP A 238 -18.85 -3.65 14.10
CA ASP A 238 -19.68 -3.40 12.91
C ASP A 238 -18.88 -3.46 11.59
N LEU A 239 -18.05 -4.50 11.46
CA LEU A 239 -17.31 -4.80 10.24
C LEU A 239 -18.04 -5.88 9.42
N PRO A 240 -18.57 -5.56 8.23
CA PRO A 240 -19.23 -6.55 7.39
C PRO A 240 -18.22 -7.57 6.85
N ILE A 241 -18.53 -8.85 7.03
CA ILE A 241 -17.81 -9.96 6.39
C ILE A 241 -18.34 -10.06 4.95
N LEU A 242 -17.47 -9.83 3.97
CA LEU A 242 -17.83 -9.81 2.56
C LEU A 242 -17.58 -11.14 1.85
N ALA A 243 -16.64 -11.94 2.35
CA ALA A 243 -16.36 -13.27 1.85
C ALA A 243 -15.64 -14.13 2.89
N GLU A 244 -15.81 -15.44 2.75
CA GLU A 244 -15.08 -16.46 3.49
C GLU A 244 -14.40 -17.40 2.49
N ILE A 245 -13.08 -17.52 2.59
CA ILE A 245 -12.29 -18.44 1.75
C ILE A 245 -11.92 -19.62 2.64
N PRO A 246 -12.36 -20.85 2.32
CA PRO A 246 -12.15 -22.00 3.19
C PRO A 246 -10.68 -22.38 3.33
N TYR A 247 -10.33 -23.02 4.46
CA TYR A 247 -9.04 -23.68 4.61
C TYR A 247 -8.98 -24.92 3.72
N ASP A 248 -8.45 -24.74 2.51
CA ASP A 248 -8.42 -25.76 1.47
C ASP A 248 -6.98 -25.97 0.98
N ARG A 249 -6.57 -27.23 0.88
CA ARG A 249 -5.22 -27.62 0.42
C ARG A 249 -5.01 -27.31 -1.05
N ASP A 250 -6.06 -27.37 -1.87
CA ASP A 250 -5.97 -27.07 -3.30
C ASP A 250 -5.72 -25.57 -3.51
N ILE A 251 -6.39 -24.71 -2.73
CA ILE A 251 -6.11 -23.27 -2.70
C ILE A 251 -4.65 -23.02 -2.33
N ALA A 252 -4.14 -23.70 -1.28
CA ALA A 252 -2.77 -23.55 -0.84
C ALA A 252 -1.75 -23.98 -1.91
N ALA A 253 -2.02 -25.08 -2.62
CA ALA A 253 -1.17 -25.57 -3.71
C ALA A 253 -1.14 -24.59 -4.90
N VAL A 254 -2.30 -24.09 -5.32
CA VAL A 254 -2.41 -23.11 -6.42
C VAL A 254 -1.65 -21.82 -6.09
N TYR A 255 -1.81 -21.30 -4.87
CA TYR A 255 -1.07 -20.12 -4.41
C TYR A 255 0.44 -20.37 -4.35
N ALA A 256 0.88 -21.52 -3.85
CA ALA A 256 2.31 -21.87 -3.77
C ALA A 256 2.98 -21.98 -5.15
N ASP A 257 2.23 -22.38 -6.18
CA ASP A 257 2.70 -22.41 -7.58
C ASP A 257 2.75 -21.02 -8.24
N GLY A 258 2.38 -19.95 -7.52
CA GLY A 258 2.25 -18.60 -8.09
C GLY A 258 1.12 -18.50 -9.12
N ARG A 259 0.06 -19.30 -8.97
CA ARG A 259 -1.14 -19.25 -9.82
C ARG A 259 -2.26 -18.47 -9.11
N VAL A 260 -3.11 -17.82 -9.89
CA VAL A 260 -4.25 -17.05 -9.38
C VAL A 260 -5.40 -18.00 -9.03
N VAL A 261 -5.85 -17.99 -7.77
CA VAL A 261 -6.86 -18.92 -7.26
C VAL A 261 -8.20 -18.77 -7.98
N ALA A 262 -8.64 -17.55 -8.27
CA ALA A 262 -9.86 -17.31 -9.04
C ALA A 262 -9.86 -17.93 -10.45
N LEU A 263 -8.69 -18.26 -11.03
CA LEU A 263 -8.60 -18.91 -12.34
C LEU A 263 -8.49 -20.44 -12.25
N SER A 264 -8.38 -21.00 -11.05
CA SER A 264 -8.14 -22.43 -10.85
C SER A 264 -9.42 -23.29 -10.83
N ASP A 265 -10.54 -22.74 -10.37
CA ASP A 265 -11.82 -23.43 -10.24
C ASP A 265 -12.97 -22.40 -10.39
N PRO A 266 -14.03 -22.69 -11.17
CA PRO A 266 -15.20 -21.81 -11.31
C PRO A 266 -15.82 -21.36 -9.98
N ARG A 267 -15.80 -22.21 -8.95
CA ARG A 267 -16.33 -21.88 -7.62
C ARG A 267 -15.61 -20.69 -7.00
N TRP A 268 -14.28 -20.64 -7.15
CA TRP A 268 -13.47 -19.54 -6.65
C TRP A 268 -13.65 -18.29 -7.50
N GLN A 269 -13.79 -18.44 -8.82
CA GLN A 269 -14.11 -17.32 -9.70
C GLN A 269 -15.42 -16.63 -9.29
N ASP A 270 -16.47 -17.40 -9.02
CA ASP A 270 -17.76 -16.87 -8.61
C ASP A 270 -17.71 -16.20 -7.23
N LEU A 271 -16.93 -16.75 -6.30
CA LEU A 271 -16.68 -16.13 -4.99
C LEU A 271 -16.05 -14.74 -5.16
N PHE A 272 -14.96 -14.63 -5.94
CA PHE A 272 -14.27 -13.34 -6.13
C PHE A 272 -15.08 -12.34 -6.97
N ARG A 273 -15.89 -12.80 -7.93
CA ARG A 273 -16.86 -11.93 -8.65
C ARG A 273 -17.96 -11.41 -7.72
N THR A 274 -18.37 -12.19 -6.74
CA THR A 274 -19.36 -11.78 -5.74
C THR A 274 -18.75 -10.77 -4.79
N LEU A 275 -17.54 -11.04 -4.29
CA LEU A 275 -16.77 -10.10 -3.47
C LEU A 275 -16.55 -8.76 -4.18
N ALA A 276 -16.15 -8.77 -5.45
CA ALA A 276 -15.98 -7.55 -6.24
C ALA A 276 -17.26 -6.70 -6.29
N ARG A 277 -18.41 -7.33 -6.59
CA ARG A 277 -19.72 -6.66 -6.60
C ARG A 277 -20.10 -6.10 -5.23
N SER A 278 -19.85 -6.84 -4.15
CA SER A 278 -20.11 -6.38 -2.78
C SER A 278 -19.28 -5.15 -2.42
N ILE A 279 -18.00 -5.12 -2.81
CA ILE A 279 -17.12 -3.96 -2.60
C ILE A 279 -17.61 -2.75 -3.40
N GLN A 280 -17.91 -2.95 -4.70
CA GLN A 280 -18.42 -1.89 -5.57
C GLN A 280 -19.72 -1.28 -5.01
N ALA A 281 -20.66 -2.13 -4.57
CA ALA A 281 -21.91 -1.67 -3.94
C ALA A 281 -21.65 -0.88 -2.64
N ALA A 282 -20.74 -1.35 -1.78
CA ALA A 282 -20.41 -0.66 -0.53
C ALA A 282 -19.81 0.73 -0.78
N VAL A 283 -18.95 0.87 -1.79
CA VAL A 283 -18.37 2.16 -2.19
C VAL A 283 -19.46 3.11 -2.69
N MET A 284 -20.37 2.63 -3.54
CA MET A 284 -21.46 3.45 -4.09
C MET A 284 -22.40 3.94 -3.00
N ASN A 285 -22.86 3.06 -2.10
CA ASN A 285 -23.72 3.42 -0.98
C ASN A 285 -23.06 4.45 -0.05
N SER A 286 -21.75 4.30 0.22
CA SER A 286 -21.01 5.26 1.04
C SER A 286 -20.87 6.63 0.37
N ARG A 287 -20.84 6.70 -0.97
CA ARG A 287 -20.80 7.97 -1.69
C ARG A 287 -22.14 8.67 -1.64
N GLU A 288 -23.24 7.95 -1.81
CA GLU A 288 -24.60 8.50 -1.69
C GLU A 288 -24.85 9.08 -0.30
N ALA A 289 -24.48 8.34 0.75
CA ALA A 289 -24.64 8.79 2.14
C ALA A 289 -23.80 10.04 2.52
N ARG A 290 -22.75 10.38 1.76
CA ARG A 290 -21.95 11.60 1.96
C ARG A 290 -22.51 12.83 1.25
N HIS A 291 -23.38 12.62 0.25
CA HIS A 291 -24.00 13.71 -0.52
C HIS A 291 -25.44 14.01 -0.08
N ALA A 292 -26.00 13.19 0.81
CA ALA A 292 -27.26 13.43 1.51
C ALA A 292 -27.02 14.20 2.81
#